data_AF-A0A925BIJ0-F1
#
_entry.id   AF-A0A925BIJ0-F1
#
_cell.length_a   1.000
_cell.length_b   1.000
_cell.length_c   1.000
_cell.angle_alpha   90.00
_cell.angle_beta   90.00
_cell.angle_gamma   90.00
#
_symmetry.space_group_name_H-M   'P 1'
#
loop_
_entity.id
_entity.type
_entity.pdbx_description
1 polymer ?
#
loop_
_entity_poly.entity_id
_entity_poly.type
_entity_poly.pdbx_seq_one_letter_code
_entity_poly.pdbx_strand_id
1 'polypeptide(L)'
;DMNYESSLPTWLSSTLLMLSGLIAWVIGQHPSLTLPASREGIKGRGRNYWRGLAVIFMLLSLDEMTSIHEKTIEPLRGSLSASGAFYYAWIIPAIALVALFALVYVRFWWRLPARPRVLLVVAAALFLGGAVGMEMVGGKYAEQNGDQTLIYALLAIVEETLEFAGIGVFAYTLLDYLALMNTQSQTAGIVSPRPSTLEPSYGKGADL
;
A
#
# COMPACT_ATOMS: atom_id res chain seq x y z
N ASP A 1 19.46 6.21 26.18
CA ASP A 1 18.95 6.83 24.95
C ASP A 1 19.08 5.89 23.76
N MET A 2 18.07 5.05 23.58
CA MET A 2 17.80 4.42 22.29
C MET A 2 16.77 5.31 21.60
N ASN A 3 17.22 6.40 20.98
CA ASN A 3 16.39 7.12 20.04
C ASN A 3 16.22 6.22 18.80
N TYR A 4 15.19 5.38 18.83
CA TYR A 4 14.81 4.45 17.76
C TYR A 4 14.39 5.19 16.48
N GLU A 5 13.97 6.45 16.58
CA GLU A 5 13.49 7.30 15.47
C GLU A 5 14.57 7.62 14.40
N SER A 6 15.83 7.26 14.62
CA SER A 6 16.92 7.41 13.63
C SER A 6 17.74 6.12 13.49
N SER A 7 17.04 5.00 13.52
CA SER A 7 17.65 3.67 13.39
C SER A 7 17.73 3.20 11.93
N LEU A 8 18.63 2.26 11.65
CA LEU A 8 18.73 1.63 10.33
C LEU A 8 17.40 0.96 9.90
N PRO A 9 16.67 0.25 10.79
CA PRO A 9 15.31 -0.25 10.50
C PRO A 9 14.35 0.84 10.01
N THR A 10 14.23 1.95 10.73
CA THR A 10 13.35 3.09 10.39
C THR A 10 13.71 3.71 9.03
N TRP A 11 15.00 3.84 8.73
CA TRP A 11 15.43 4.32 7.42
C TRP A 11 15.05 3.34 6.29
N LEU A 12 15.20 2.03 6.52
CA LEU A 12 14.85 0.99 5.56
C LEU A 12 13.34 0.91 5.33
N SER A 13 12.52 0.88 6.39
CA SER A 13 11.06 0.87 6.33
C SER A 13 10.54 2.11 5.58
N SER A 14 11.00 3.30 5.96
CA SER A 14 10.64 4.56 5.31
C SER A 14 11.03 4.58 3.83
N THR A 15 12.23 4.12 3.48
CA THR A 15 12.68 4.03 2.08
C THR A 15 11.81 3.08 1.28
N LEU A 16 11.47 1.92 1.85
CA LEU A 16 10.66 0.91 1.17
C LEU A 16 9.21 1.37 0.98
N LEU A 17 8.64 2.10 1.95
CA LEU A 17 7.35 2.78 1.83
C LEU A 17 7.38 3.84 0.72
N MET A 18 8.42 4.67 0.65
CA MET A 18 8.60 5.66 -0.41
C MET A 18 8.67 5.01 -1.79
N LEU A 19 9.50 3.96 -1.94
CA LEU A 19 9.61 3.21 -3.19
C LEU A 19 8.28 2.58 -3.60
N SER A 20 7.54 2.02 -2.63
CA SER A 20 6.21 1.46 -2.88
C SER A 20 5.23 2.53 -3.36
N GLY A 21 5.27 3.73 -2.75
CA GLY A 21 4.50 4.88 -3.18
C GLY A 21 4.85 5.31 -4.61
N LEU A 22 6.15 5.38 -4.95
CA LEU A 22 6.61 5.72 -6.30
C LEU A 22 6.18 4.68 -7.34
N ILE A 23 6.25 3.39 -7.01
CA ILE A 23 5.76 2.32 -7.91
C ILE A 23 4.25 2.46 -8.14
N ALA A 24 3.46 2.69 -7.08
CA ALA A 24 2.02 2.93 -7.20
C ALA A 24 1.73 4.18 -8.06
N TRP A 25 2.54 5.23 -7.94
CA TRP A 25 2.43 6.42 -8.76
C TRP A 25 2.64 6.09 -10.25
N VAL A 26 3.70 5.37 -10.57
CA VAL A 26 4.01 4.91 -11.94
C VAL A 26 2.83 4.11 -12.51
N ILE A 27 2.29 3.14 -11.77
CA ILE A 27 1.10 2.37 -12.20
C ILE A 27 -0.09 3.30 -12.50
N GLY A 28 -0.32 4.32 -11.65
CA GLY A 28 -1.40 5.28 -11.84
C GLY A 28 -1.22 6.24 -13.03
N GLN A 29 0.02 6.45 -13.50
CA GLN A 29 0.33 7.31 -14.63
C GLN A 29 0.18 6.60 -15.98
N HIS A 30 0.39 5.28 -16.03
CA HIS A 30 0.36 4.51 -17.27
C HIS A 30 -0.98 3.75 -17.43
N PRO A 31 -1.86 4.16 -18.36
CA PRO A 31 -3.16 3.51 -18.54
C PRO A 31 -3.07 2.02 -18.87
N SER A 32 -2.01 1.59 -19.57
CA SER A 32 -1.76 0.18 -19.91
C SER A 32 -1.48 -0.71 -18.71
N LEU A 33 -0.99 -0.15 -17.60
CA LEU A 33 -0.72 -0.88 -16.36
C LEU A 33 -1.93 -0.89 -15.42
N THR A 34 -2.99 -0.15 -15.77
CA THR A 34 -4.24 -0.15 -15.02
C THR A 34 -5.22 -1.15 -15.60
N LEU A 35 -6.04 -1.75 -14.73
CA LEU A 35 -7.02 -2.77 -15.13
C LEU A 35 -7.89 -2.27 -16.32
N PRO A 36 -8.01 -3.06 -17.40
CA PRO A 36 -8.68 -2.63 -18.62
C PRO A 36 -10.17 -2.32 -18.38
N ALA A 37 -10.63 -1.26 -19.04
CA ALA A 37 -11.99 -0.71 -18.90
C ALA A 37 -13.13 -1.68 -19.34
N SER A 38 -12.79 -2.84 -19.91
CA SER A 38 -13.76 -3.83 -20.42
C SER A 38 -14.49 -4.62 -19.31
N ARG A 39 -14.00 -4.58 -18.06
CA ARG A 39 -14.77 -5.04 -16.89
C ARG A 39 -15.65 -3.90 -16.36
N GLU A 40 -16.81 -3.76 -16.99
CA GLU A 40 -17.94 -2.85 -16.76
C GLU A 40 -17.85 -1.75 -15.65
N GLY A 41 -18.21 -0.53 -16.07
CA GLY A 41 -18.90 0.45 -15.21
C GLY A 41 -18.05 1.56 -14.59
N ILE A 42 -16.71 1.48 -14.61
CA ILE A 42 -15.87 2.59 -14.12
C ILE A 42 -14.77 2.91 -15.14
N LYS A 43 -15.15 3.60 -16.21
CA LYS A 43 -14.20 4.19 -17.15
C LYS A 43 -13.28 5.16 -16.38
N GLY A 44 -11.97 4.88 -16.36
CA GLY A 44 -10.93 5.86 -16.00
C GLY A 44 -10.60 6.07 -14.51
N ARG A 45 -11.33 5.52 -13.53
CA ARG A 45 -11.01 5.78 -12.10
C ARG A 45 -9.91 4.89 -11.50
N GLY A 46 -9.51 3.79 -12.16
CA GLY A 46 -8.45 2.89 -11.67
C GLY A 46 -7.13 3.61 -11.37
N ARG A 47 -6.78 4.60 -12.20
CA ARG A 47 -5.60 5.46 -12.04
C ARG A 47 -5.62 6.27 -10.74
N ASN A 48 -6.80 6.76 -10.35
CA ASN A 48 -6.92 7.59 -9.15
C ASN A 48 -6.73 6.77 -7.87
N TYR A 49 -7.13 5.49 -7.87
CA TYR A 49 -6.84 4.60 -6.74
C TYR A 49 -5.33 4.39 -6.55
N TRP A 50 -4.60 4.14 -7.65
CA TRP A 50 -3.14 3.99 -7.61
C TRP A 50 -2.42 5.28 -7.19
N ARG A 51 -2.88 6.44 -7.68
CA ARG A 51 -2.36 7.75 -7.24
C ARG A 51 -2.66 8.03 -5.76
N GLY A 52 -3.87 7.71 -5.30
CA GLY A 52 -4.21 7.82 -3.88
C GLY A 52 -3.33 6.90 -3.02
N LEU A 53 -3.07 5.68 -3.49
CA LEU A 53 -2.20 4.73 -2.81
C LEU A 53 -0.76 5.27 -2.75
N ALA A 54 -0.28 5.87 -3.84
CA ALA A 54 1.03 6.52 -3.86
C ALA A 54 1.15 7.61 -2.79
N VAL A 55 0.17 8.52 -2.72
CA VAL A 55 0.15 9.60 -1.72
C VAL A 55 0.11 9.02 -0.30
N ILE A 56 -0.75 8.03 -0.04
CA ILE A 56 -0.85 7.39 1.27
C ILE A 56 0.49 6.79 1.69
N PHE A 57 1.16 6.02 0.83
CA PHE A 57 2.43 5.37 1.17
C PHE A 57 3.59 6.36 1.30
N MET A 58 3.57 7.47 0.56
CA MET A 58 4.51 8.57 0.78
C MET A 58 4.29 9.28 2.11
N LEU A 59 3.03 9.45 2.54
CA LEU A 59 2.71 9.98 3.86
C LEU A 59 3.11 9.02 4.98
N LEU A 60 2.91 7.71 4.81
CA LEU A 60 3.40 6.70 5.77
C LEU A 60 4.93 6.69 5.85
N SER A 61 5.63 6.84 4.73
CA SER A 61 7.09 6.98 4.71
C SER A 61 7.56 8.22 5.48
N LEU A 62 6.83 9.34 5.35
CA LEU A 62 7.12 10.55 6.11
C LEU A 62 6.86 10.36 7.60
N ASP A 63 5.72 9.77 7.96
CA ASP A 63 5.36 9.47 9.33
C ASP A 63 6.42 8.58 10.01
N GLU A 64 6.82 7.49 9.36
CA GLU A 64 7.87 6.58 9.82
C GLU A 64 9.19 7.31 10.12
N MET A 65 9.59 8.27 9.27
CA MET A 65 10.83 9.02 9.46
C MET A 65 10.75 10.09 10.55
N THR A 66 9.53 10.54 10.89
CA THR A 66 9.33 11.73 11.74
C THR A 66 8.51 11.45 12.99
N SER A 67 8.09 10.21 13.18
CA SER A 67 7.20 9.73 14.25
C SER A 67 6.05 10.72 14.51
N ILE A 68 5.31 11.12 13.47
CA ILE A 68 4.24 12.12 13.64
C ILE A 68 3.13 11.52 14.50
N HIS A 69 2.79 10.24 14.33
CA HIS A 69 1.78 9.58 15.15
C HIS A 69 2.14 9.59 16.65
N GLU A 70 3.43 9.45 17.01
CA GLU A 70 3.87 9.54 18.41
C GLU A 70 3.60 10.93 19.01
N LYS A 71 3.83 12.00 18.23
CA LYS A 71 3.55 13.38 18.64
C LYS A 71 2.07 13.65 18.89
N THR A 72 1.18 12.79 18.38
CA THR A 72 -0.27 12.90 18.63
C THR A 72 -0.71 12.24 19.93
N ILE A 73 0.12 11.42 20.58
CA ILE A 73 -0.23 10.70 21.81
C ILE A 73 -0.56 11.66 22.95
N GLU A 74 0.33 12.60 23.27
CA GLU A 74 0.15 13.55 24.39
C GLU A 74 -1.16 14.37 24.30
N PRO A 75 -1.47 15.07 23.18
CA PRO A 75 -2.70 15.87 23.08
C PRO A 75 -3.98 15.02 23.12
N LEU A 76 -3.93 13.79 22.59
CA LEU A 76 -5.08 12.88 22.59
C LEU A 76 -5.30 12.21 23.95
N ARG A 77 -4.22 11.88 24.68
CA ARG A 77 -4.31 11.23 26.00
C ARG A 77 -5.02 12.13 27.02
N GLY A 78 -4.74 13.43 27.00
CA GLY A 78 -5.37 14.41 27.88
C GLY A 78 -6.86 14.64 27.62
N SER A 79 -7.34 14.36 26.40
CA SER A 79 -8.74 14.58 26.01
C SER A 79 -9.61 13.31 26.05
N LEU A 80 -9.00 12.12 25.92
CA LEU A 80 -9.72 10.85 25.76
C LEU A 80 -9.63 9.89 26.96
N SER A 81 -8.92 10.26 28.04
CA SER A 81 -8.70 9.39 29.21
C SER A 81 -8.22 7.99 28.83
N ALA A 82 -7.35 7.91 27.81
CA ALA A 82 -6.97 6.66 27.19
C ALA A 82 -6.09 5.81 28.13
N SER A 83 -6.49 4.55 28.35
CA SER A 83 -5.83 3.59 29.25
C SER A 83 -5.85 2.17 28.66
N GLY A 84 -5.03 1.26 29.16
CA GLY A 84 -5.00 -0.14 28.72
C GLY A 84 -4.64 -0.31 27.25
N ALA A 85 -5.52 -0.96 26.47
CA ALA A 85 -5.27 -1.23 25.05
C ALA A 85 -5.21 0.04 24.18
N PHE A 86 -5.70 1.19 24.67
CA PHE A 86 -5.60 2.48 23.99
C PHE A 86 -4.58 3.40 24.66
N TYR A 87 -3.63 2.83 25.41
CA TYR A 87 -2.56 3.60 26.06
C TYR A 87 -1.91 4.59 25.07
N TYR A 88 -1.72 4.17 23.83
CA TYR A 88 -1.40 5.02 22.70
C TYR A 88 -2.68 5.53 22.03
N ALA A 89 -3.05 6.77 22.35
CA ALA A 89 -4.34 7.34 21.94
C ALA A 89 -4.45 7.55 20.41
N TRP A 90 -3.34 7.51 19.66
CA TRP A 90 -3.31 7.63 18.20
C TRP A 90 -3.93 6.40 17.49
N ILE A 91 -4.08 5.27 18.18
CA ILE A 91 -4.75 4.06 17.67
C ILE A 91 -6.19 4.37 17.22
N ILE A 92 -6.90 5.26 17.92
CA ILE A 92 -8.28 5.63 17.61
C ILE A 92 -8.39 6.29 16.22
N PRO A 93 -7.66 7.40 15.92
CA PRO A 93 -7.66 7.95 14.57
C PRO A 93 -7.09 6.97 13.53
N ALA A 94 -6.11 6.12 13.87
CA ALA A 94 -5.59 5.11 12.97
C ALA A 94 -6.66 4.12 12.51
N ILE A 95 -7.43 3.54 13.44
CA ILE A 95 -8.53 2.62 13.12
C ILE A 95 -9.57 3.29 12.22
N ALA A 96 -9.92 4.55 12.49
CA ALA A 96 -10.85 5.30 11.67
C ALA A 96 -10.34 5.51 10.23
N LEU A 97 -9.07 5.88 10.08
CA LEU A 97 -8.41 6.04 8.78
C LEU A 97 -8.32 4.72 8.01
N VAL A 98 -7.98 3.62 8.69
CA VAL A 98 -7.94 2.27 8.10
C VAL A 98 -9.34 1.83 7.64
N ALA A 99 -10.37 2.07 8.43
CA ALA A 99 -11.75 1.76 8.05
C ALA A 99 -12.21 2.57 6.83
N LEU A 100 -11.89 3.87 6.79
CA LEU A 100 -12.16 4.74 5.65
C LEU A 100 -11.40 4.26 4.40
N PHE A 101 -10.12 3.92 4.54
CA PHE A 101 -9.30 3.38 3.47
C PHE A 101 -9.93 2.09 2.91
N ALA A 102 -10.29 1.14 3.77
CA ALA A 102 -10.93 -0.10 3.37
C ALA A 102 -12.25 0.17 2.62
N LEU A 103 -13.09 1.08 3.12
CA LEU A 103 -14.36 1.45 2.48
C LEU A 103 -14.14 2.04 1.07
N VAL A 104 -13.16 2.92 0.92
CA VAL A 104 -12.85 3.56 -0.38
C VAL A 104 -12.24 2.55 -1.35
N TYR A 105 -11.36 1.67 -0.88
CA TYR A 105 -10.57 0.77 -1.72
C TYR A 105 -11.20 -0.62 -1.92
N VAL A 106 -12.21 -1.06 -1.16
CA VAL A 106 -12.79 -2.41 -1.27
C VAL A 106 -13.26 -2.73 -2.69
N ARG A 107 -13.90 -1.76 -3.36
CA ARG A 107 -14.40 -1.94 -4.74
C ARG A 107 -13.27 -2.08 -5.75
N PHE A 108 -12.14 -1.42 -5.50
CA PHE A 108 -10.93 -1.51 -6.31
C PHE A 108 -10.19 -2.82 -6.05
N TRP A 109 -10.04 -3.22 -4.78
CA TRP A 109 -9.40 -4.45 -4.35
C TRP A 109 -10.06 -5.70 -4.98
N TRP A 110 -11.40 -5.77 -5.01
CA TRP A 110 -12.12 -6.88 -5.66
C TRP A 110 -11.86 -7.02 -7.16
N ARG A 111 -11.36 -5.97 -7.82
CA ARG A 111 -11.07 -5.98 -9.26
C ARG A 111 -9.65 -6.43 -9.57
N LEU A 112 -8.76 -6.45 -8.58
CA LEU A 112 -7.39 -6.89 -8.76
C LEU A 112 -7.33 -8.38 -9.13
N PRO A 113 -6.28 -8.82 -9.83
CA PRO A 113 -6.04 -10.23 -10.10
C PRO A 113 -5.92 -11.01 -8.77
N ALA A 114 -6.29 -12.30 -8.80
CA ALA A 114 -6.45 -13.10 -7.58
C ALA A 114 -5.19 -13.14 -6.69
N ARG A 115 -4.00 -13.23 -7.31
CA ARG A 115 -2.72 -13.30 -6.60
C ARG A 115 -2.37 -11.98 -5.88
N PRO A 116 -2.25 -10.81 -6.56
CA PRO A 116 -2.06 -9.53 -5.88
C PRO A 116 -3.11 -9.24 -4.81
N ARG A 117 -4.37 -9.62 -5.06
CA ARG A 117 -5.45 -9.43 -4.09
C ARG A 117 -5.20 -10.13 -2.75
N VAL A 118 -4.73 -11.38 -2.78
CA VAL A 118 -4.40 -12.15 -1.56
C VAL A 118 -3.15 -11.58 -0.89
N LEU A 119 -2.12 -11.27 -1.66
CA LEU A 119 -0.88 -10.72 -1.10
C LEU A 119 -1.10 -9.37 -0.41
N LEU A 120 -2.01 -8.52 -0.92
CA LEU A 120 -2.41 -7.29 -0.24
C LEU A 120 -3.05 -7.53 1.13
N VAL A 121 -3.86 -8.59 1.27
CA VAL A 121 -4.45 -8.95 2.57
C VAL A 121 -3.37 -9.41 3.53
N VAL A 122 -2.41 -10.22 3.07
CA VAL A 122 -1.28 -10.66 3.88
C VAL A 122 -0.42 -9.46 4.32
N ALA A 123 -0.09 -8.56 3.40
CA ALA A 123 0.66 -7.35 3.70
C ALA A 123 -0.07 -6.47 4.73
N ALA A 124 -1.38 -6.25 4.55
CA ALA A 124 -2.18 -5.45 5.48
C ALA A 124 -2.29 -6.12 6.85
N ALA A 125 -2.45 -7.44 6.92
CA ALA A 125 -2.53 -8.17 8.18
C ALA A 125 -1.22 -8.11 8.97
N LEU A 126 -0.07 -8.22 8.29
CA LEU A 126 1.25 -8.08 8.91
C LEU A 126 1.48 -6.65 9.39
N PHE A 127 1.28 -5.67 8.51
CA PHE A 127 1.55 -4.26 8.81
C PHE A 127 0.64 -3.71 9.91
N LEU A 128 -0.69 -3.88 9.77
CA LEU A 128 -1.65 -3.40 10.78
C LEU A 128 -1.59 -4.25 12.06
N GLY A 129 -1.23 -5.53 11.95
CA GLY A 129 -1.02 -6.41 13.09
C GLY A 129 0.17 -5.97 13.95
N GLY A 130 1.25 -5.50 13.32
CA GLY A 130 2.34 -4.79 14.01
C GLY A 130 1.85 -3.45 14.56
N ALA A 131 1.59 -2.49 13.67
CA ALA A 131 1.36 -1.09 14.02
C ALA A 131 0.19 -0.81 14.97
N VAL A 132 -0.88 -1.59 14.90
CA VAL A 132 -2.03 -1.43 15.81
C VAL A 132 -2.07 -2.58 16.81
N GLY A 133 -1.92 -3.82 16.35
CA GLY A 133 -2.06 -4.99 17.22
C GLY A 133 -0.98 -5.07 18.29
N MET A 134 0.29 -4.97 17.89
CA MET A 134 1.42 -5.06 18.83
C MET A 134 1.51 -3.81 19.70
N GLU A 135 1.19 -2.64 19.17
CA GLU A 135 1.10 -1.42 19.95
C GLU A 135 0.07 -1.52 21.09
N MET A 136 -1.11 -2.10 20.83
CA MET A 136 -2.12 -2.34 21.88
C MET A 136 -1.60 -3.30 22.96
N VAL A 137 -0.81 -4.31 22.56
CA VAL A 137 -0.22 -5.29 23.48
C VAL A 137 0.92 -4.66 24.29
N GLY A 138 1.82 -3.94 23.63
CA GLY A 138 2.94 -3.21 24.21
C GLY A 138 2.47 -2.12 25.17
N GLY A 139 1.48 -1.32 24.77
CA GLY A 139 0.89 -0.27 25.60
C GLY A 139 0.25 -0.80 26.88
N LYS A 140 -0.51 -1.91 26.78
CA LYS A 140 -1.06 -2.59 27.96
C LYS A 140 0.04 -3.12 28.88
N TYR A 141 1.11 -3.67 28.31
CA TYR A 141 2.24 -4.16 29.09
C TYR A 141 2.97 -3.01 29.79
N ALA A 142 3.24 -1.91 29.07
CA ALA A 142 3.94 -0.73 29.56
C ALA A 142 3.17 -0.03 30.69
N GLU A 143 1.84 0.05 30.61
CA GLU A 143 1.01 0.61 31.69
C GLU A 143 1.16 -0.16 33.01
N GLN A 144 1.31 -1.48 32.94
CA GLN A 144 1.37 -2.35 34.12
C GLN A 144 2.78 -2.55 34.68
N ASN A 145 3.78 -2.59 33.80
CA ASN A 145 5.15 -3.03 34.15
C ASN A 145 6.22 -1.97 33.84
N GLY A 146 5.87 -0.87 33.17
CA GLY A 146 6.80 0.08 32.59
C GLY A 146 7.35 -0.36 31.23
N ASP A 147 7.91 0.59 30.50
CA ASP A 147 8.53 0.43 29.17
C ASP A 147 10.03 0.08 29.25
N GLN A 148 10.68 0.32 30.39
CA GLN A 148 12.10 -0.01 30.61
C GLN A 148 12.34 -1.48 31.01
N THR A 149 11.77 -2.42 30.26
CA THR A 149 11.89 -3.86 30.53
C THR A 149 12.33 -4.65 29.30
N LEU A 150 12.99 -5.80 29.51
CA LEU A 150 13.36 -6.70 28.43
C LEU A 150 12.14 -7.21 27.64
N ILE A 151 11.01 -7.45 28.33
CA ILE A 151 9.79 -7.94 27.68
C ILE A 151 9.22 -6.87 26.76
N TYR A 152 9.16 -5.60 27.20
CA TYR A 152 8.73 -4.51 26.35
C TYR A 152 9.63 -4.37 25.11
N ALA A 153 10.96 -4.45 25.27
CA ALA A 153 11.88 -4.41 24.14
C ALA A 153 11.66 -5.58 23.14
N LEU A 154 11.37 -6.79 23.62
CA LEU A 154 11.04 -7.91 22.75
C LEU A 154 9.70 -7.73 22.01
N LEU A 155 8.70 -7.13 22.66
CA LEU A 155 7.42 -6.79 22.00
C LEU A 155 7.64 -5.77 20.88
N ALA A 156 8.44 -4.73 21.13
CA ALA A 156 8.80 -3.75 20.12
C ALA A 156 9.56 -4.37 18.93
N ILE A 157 10.48 -5.31 19.16
CA ILE A 157 11.17 -6.03 18.07
C ILE A 157 10.17 -6.82 17.21
N VAL A 158 9.18 -7.47 17.84
CA VAL A 158 8.15 -8.22 17.12
C VAL A 158 7.27 -7.28 16.30
N GLU A 159 6.90 -6.14 16.87
CA GLU A 159 6.16 -5.06 16.21
C GLU A 159 6.89 -4.58 14.94
N GLU A 160 8.12 -4.09 15.09
CA GLU A 160 8.96 -3.62 13.98
C GLU A 160 9.13 -4.70 12.90
N THR A 161 9.33 -5.95 13.30
CA THR A 161 9.49 -7.08 12.37
C THR A 161 8.23 -7.33 11.56
N LEU A 162 7.06 -7.28 12.19
CA LEU A 162 5.77 -7.49 11.52
C LEU A 162 5.47 -6.35 10.54
N GLU A 163 5.73 -5.11 10.94
CA GLU A 163 5.57 -3.95 10.07
C GLU A 163 6.48 -4.03 8.85
N PHE A 164 7.77 -4.27 9.08
CA PHE A 164 8.75 -4.38 8.00
C PHE A 164 8.42 -5.52 7.04
N ALA A 165 7.99 -6.68 7.56
CA ALA A 165 7.53 -7.80 6.76
C ALA A 165 6.28 -7.42 5.92
N GLY A 166 5.33 -6.71 6.52
CA GLY A 166 4.14 -6.20 5.83
C GLY A 166 4.48 -5.27 4.67
N ILE A 167 5.39 -4.32 4.88
CA ILE A 167 5.88 -3.41 3.84
C ILE A 167 6.60 -4.21 2.74
N GLY A 168 7.41 -5.19 3.09
CA GLY A 168 8.09 -6.08 2.14
C GLY A 168 7.13 -6.86 1.26
N VAL A 169 6.09 -7.47 1.83
CA VAL A 169 5.04 -8.18 1.08
C VAL A 169 4.28 -7.19 0.19
N PHE A 170 4.00 -5.98 0.65
CA PHE A 170 3.35 -4.95 -0.16
C PHE A 170 4.21 -4.56 -1.38
N ALA A 171 5.49 -4.24 -1.17
CA ALA A 171 6.42 -3.90 -2.24
C ALA A 171 6.52 -5.05 -3.28
N TYR A 172 6.65 -6.29 -2.80
CA TYR A 172 6.60 -7.48 -3.66
C TYR A 172 5.30 -7.56 -4.47
N THR A 173 4.16 -7.27 -3.84
CA THR A 173 2.86 -7.29 -4.50
C THR A 173 2.76 -6.28 -5.64
N LEU A 174 3.33 -5.09 -5.46
CA LEU A 174 3.37 -4.08 -6.51
C LEU A 174 4.22 -4.53 -7.71
N LEU A 175 5.37 -5.16 -7.45
CA LEU A 175 6.24 -5.71 -8.48
C LEU A 175 5.60 -6.90 -9.21
N ASP A 176 4.94 -7.82 -8.49
CA ASP A 176 4.18 -8.93 -9.08
C ASP A 176 3.04 -8.42 -9.97
N TYR A 177 2.32 -7.40 -9.50
CA TYR A 177 1.28 -6.75 -10.30
C TYR A 177 1.84 -6.12 -11.58
N LEU A 178 2.98 -5.40 -11.50
CA LEU A 178 3.65 -4.83 -12.68
C LEU A 178 4.06 -5.90 -13.69
N ALA A 179 4.69 -6.98 -13.23
CA ALA A 179 5.10 -8.09 -14.07
C ALA A 179 3.90 -8.70 -14.80
N LEU A 180 2.80 -8.92 -14.08
CA LEU A 180 1.56 -9.45 -14.63
C LEU A 180 0.95 -8.54 -15.70
N MET A 181 0.91 -7.23 -15.47
CA MET A 181 0.37 -6.26 -16.43
C MET A 181 1.26 -6.11 -17.68
N ASN A 182 2.59 -6.22 -17.52
CA ASN A 182 3.53 -6.20 -18.64
C ASN A 182 3.31 -7.41 -19.57
N THR A 183 3.18 -8.62 -19.02
CA THR A 183 2.88 -9.83 -19.79
C THR A 183 1.55 -9.72 -20.55
N GLN A 184 0.51 -9.15 -19.93
CA GLN A 184 -0.78 -8.92 -20.59
C GLN A 184 -0.69 -7.89 -21.71
N SER A 185 0.11 -6.82 -21.52
CA SER A 185 0.30 -5.79 -22.55
C SER A 185 1.02 -6.33 -23.79
N GLN A 186 2.04 -7.17 -23.61
CA GLN A 186 2.78 -7.78 -24.72
C GLN A 186 1.92 -8.78 -25.51
N THR A 187 1.18 -9.64 -24.81
CA THR A 187 0.28 -10.61 -25.45
C THR A 187 -0.85 -9.92 -26.24
N ALA A 188 -1.41 -8.83 -25.72
CA ALA A 188 -2.40 -8.04 -26.45
C ALA A 188 -1.85 -7.38 -27.72
N GLY A 189 -0.59 -6.92 -27.72
CA GLY A 189 0.07 -6.35 -28.90
C GLY A 189 0.30 -7.37 -30.02
N ILE A 190 0.66 -8.61 -29.65
CA ILE A 190 0.90 -9.71 -30.61
C ILE A 190 -0.39 -10.14 -31.35
N VAL A 191 -1.54 -10.04 -30.70
CA VAL A 191 -2.84 -10.53 -31.23
C VAL A 191 -3.58 -9.48 -32.09
N SER A 192 -3.04 -8.27 -32.26
CA SER A 192 -3.68 -7.26 -33.11
C SER A 192 -3.68 -7.69 -34.59
N PRO A 193 -4.84 -7.76 -35.29
CA PRO A 193 -4.86 -8.16 -36.69
C PRO A 193 -4.07 -7.15 -37.52
N ARG A 194 -3.12 -7.61 -38.34
CA ARG A 194 -2.53 -6.77 -39.40
C ARG A 194 -3.68 -6.14 -40.18
N PRO A 195 -3.66 -4.82 -40.47
CA PRO A 195 -4.57 -4.26 -41.46
C PRO A 195 -4.39 -5.08 -42.73
N SER A 196 -5.47 -5.68 -43.23
CA SER A 196 -5.47 -6.36 -44.52
C SER A 196 -4.88 -5.38 -45.52
N THR A 197 -3.73 -5.74 -46.09
CA THR A 197 -3.09 -5.02 -47.19
C THR A 197 -4.15 -4.70 -48.22
N LEU A 198 -4.34 -3.41 -48.50
CA LEU A 198 -5.14 -2.93 -49.62
C LEU A 198 -4.70 -3.71 -50.86
N GLU A 199 -5.63 -4.44 -51.47
CA GLU A 199 -5.39 -5.02 -52.78
C GLU A 199 -4.98 -3.91 -53.76
N PRO A 200 -3.97 -4.16 -54.62
CA PRO A 200 -3.64 -3.20 -55.66
C PRO A 200 -4.82 -3.16 -56.64
N SER A 201 -5.47 -2.00 -56.72
CA SER A 201 -6.43 -1.66 -57.77
C SER A 201 -5.72 -1.76 -59.13
N TYR A 202 -5.80 -2.93 -59.76
CA TYR A 202 -5.42 -3.11 -61.16
C TYR A 202 -6.28 -2.18 -62.01
N GLY A 203 -5.60 -1.31 -62.76
CA GLY A 203 -6.23 -0.35 -63.65
C GLY A 203 -7.15 -1.03 -64.65
N LYS A 204 -8.37 -0.51 -64.75
CA LYS A 204 -9.10 -0.58 -66.02
C LYS A 204 -8.57 0.56 -66.88
N GLY A 205 -7.77 0.16 -67.86
CA GLY A 205 -7.37 0.98 -68.98
C GLY A 205 -8.58 1.45 -69.77
N ALA A 206 -8.29 2.49 -70.55
CA ALA A 206 -9.11 3.10 -71.57
C ALA A 206 -9.91 2.10 -72.40
N ASP A 207 -11.13 2.49 -72.75
CA ASP A 207 -11.73 2.24 -74.06
C ASP A 207 -12.69 3.39 -74.38
N LEU A 208 -12.28 4.19 -75.37
CA LEU A 208 -13.02 5.03 -76.33
C LEU A 208 -13.89 6.19 -75.83
#